data_AF-A0A497QCQ6-F1
#
_entry.id   AF-A0A497QCQ6-F1
#
_cell.length_a   1.000
_cell.length_b   1.000
_cell.length_c   1.000
_cell.angle_alpha   90.00
_cell.angle_beta   90.00
_cell.angle_gamma   90.00
#
_symmetry.space_group_name_H-M   'P 1'
#
loop_
_entity.id
_entity.type
_entity.pdbx_description
1 polymer ?
#
loop_
_entity_poly.entity_id
_entity_poly.type
_entity_poly.pdbx_seq_one_letter_code
_entity_poly.pdbx_strand_id
1 'polypeptide(L)' 'ISRKNNTRRVFRGLTSAGKKTRGLRKKGKGTEKIRPSLRSNRNLH' A
#
# COMPACT_ATOMS: atom_id res chain seq x y z
N ILE A 1 15.38 2.89 -8.64
CA ILE A 1 14.82 4.15 -8.06
C ILE A 1 14.63 5.26 -9.12
N SER A 2 15.42 5.26 -10.20
CA SER A 2 15.46 6.32 -11.23
C SER A 2 14.25 6.40 -12.17
N ARG A 3 13.44 5.33 -12.31
CA ARG A 3 12.22 5.37 -13.16
C ARG A 3 11.23 6.44 -12.67
N LYS A 4 10.56 7.15 -13.59
CA LYS A 4 9.54 8.18 -13.30
C LYS A 4 8.50 7.75 -12.26
N ASN A 5 8.07 6.48 -12.30
CA ASN A 5 7.08 5.92 -11.38
C ASN A 5 7.56 5.81 -9.92
N ASN A 6 8.86 6.01 -9.65
CA ASN A 6 9.41 6.00 -8.30
C ASN A 6 9.46 7.40 -7.66
N THR A 7 9.09 8.45 -8.39
CA THR A 7 8.94 9.79 -7.84
C THR A 7 7.89 9.81 -6.74
N ARG A 8 8.12 10.63 -5.70
CA ARG A 8 7.22 10.83 -4.55
C ARG A 8 6.75 9.53 -3.86
N ARG A 9 7.52 8.44 -3.96
CA ARG A 9 7.16 7.13 -3.39
C ARG A 9 6.95 7.13 -1.89
N VAL A 10 7.63 8.03 -1.17
CA VAL A 10 7.47 8.22 0.27
C VAL A 10 6.05 8.67 0.59
N PHE A 11 5.58 9.76 -0.04
CA PHE A 11 4.24 10.30 0.13
C PHE A 11 3.11 9.34 -0.29
N ARG A 12 3.40 8.39 -1.20
CA ARG A 12 2.44 7.35 -1.61
C ARG A 12 2.47 6.09 -0.74
N GLY A 13 3.28 6.04 0.32
CA GLY A 13 3.38 4.88 1.21
C GLY A 13 4.00 3.63 0.55
N LEU A 14 4.93 3.81 -0.40
CA LEU A 14 5.60 2.72 -1.13
C LEU A 14 6.96 2.33 -0.54
N THR A 15 7.33 2.92 0.59
CA THR A 15 8.49 2.51 1.42
C THR A 15 8.16 1.25 2.22
N SER A 16 9.18 0.58 2.76
CA SER A 16 8.97 -0.62 3.60
C SER A 16 8.09 -0.32 4.83
N ALA A 17 8.30 0.84 5.47
CA ALA A 17 7.48 1.34 6.56
C ALA A 17 6.04 1.65 6.09
N GLY A 18 5.87 2.35 4.96
CA GLY A 18 4.55 2.67 4.41
C GLY A 18 3.75 1.45 3.97
N LYS A 19 4.40 0.37 3.51
CA LYS A 19 3.72 -0.91 3.24
C LYS A 19 3.29 -1.63 4.53
N LYS A 20 4.04 -1.47 5.62
CA LYS A 20 3.71 -2.03 6.94
C LYS A 20 2.44 -1.38 7.48
N THR A 21 2.39 -0.04 7.50
CA THR A 21 1.23 0.72 8.00
C THR A 21 -0.03 0.44 7.22
N ARG A 22 0.07 0.31 5.89
CA ARG A 22 -1.06 -0.06 5.02
C ARG A 22 -1.45 -1.54 5.06
N GLY A 23 -0.88 -2.37 5.94
CA GLY A 23 -1.23 -3.80 6.04
C GLY A 23 -0.85 -4.68 4.83
N LEU A 24 -0.05 -4.17 3.88
CA LEU A 24 0.23 -4.86 2.60
C LEU A 24 1.32 -5.95 2.69
N ARG A 25 1.85 -6.22 3.90
CA ARG A 25 2.90 -7.24 4.12
C ARG A 25 2.37 -8.67 4.12
N LYS A 26 1.10 -8.87 4.50
CA LYS A 26 0.45 -10.19 4.53
C LYS A 26 -0.41 -10.41 3.28
N LYS A 27 -0.70 -11.68 3.01
CA LYS A 27 -1.67 -12.14 1.99
C LYS A 27 -2.60 -13.15 2.66
N GLY A 28 -3.78 -13.35 2.07
CA GLY A 28 -4.78 -14.30 2.55
C GLY A 28 -5.89 -13.64 3.38
N LYS A 29 -6.53 -14.44 4.23
CA LYS A 29 -7.68 -14.04 5.05
C LYS A 29 -7.38 -12.81 5.89
N GLY A 30 -8.31 -11.85 5.92
CA GLY A 30 -8.17 -10.57 6.63
C GLY A 30 -7.41 -9.49 5.85
N THR A 31 -7.06 -9.75 4.57
CA THR A 31 -6.50 -8.72 3.67
C THR A 31 -7.45 -8.34 2.53
N GLU A 32 -8.70 -8.84 2.55
CA GLU A 32 -9.67 -8.66 1.45
C GLU A 32 -9.97 -7.18 1.19
N LYS A 33 -10.04 -6.38 2.26
CA LYS A 33 -10.35 -4.94 2.20
C LYS A 33 -9.11 -4.05 2.08
N ILE A 34 -7.91 -4.61 2.14
CA ILE A 34 -6.67 -3.84 2.15
C ILE A 34 -5.98 -3.86 0.78
N ARG A 35 -6.11 -4.97 0.05
CA ARG A 35 -5.49 -5.16 -1.27
C ARG A 35 -6.49 -4.82 -2.39
N PRO A 36 -6.06 -4.27 -3.55
CA PRO A 36 -4.68 -3.89 -3.88
C PRO A 36 -4.23 -2.58 -3.22
N SER A 37 -5.17 -1.71 -2.81
CA SER A 37 -4.92 -0.47 -2.08
C SER A 37 -6.12 -0.11 -1.19
N LEU A 38 -5.90 0.72 -0.16
CA LEU A 38 -7.01 1.19 0.70
C LEU A 38 -8.04 2.01 -0.08
N ARG A 39 -7.59 2.89 -0.97
CA ARG A 39 -8.47 3.76 -1.77
C ARG A 39 -9.36 2.97 -2.73
N SER A 40 -8.84 1.90 -3.34
CA SER A 40 -9.68 1.03 -4.19
C SER A 40 -10.79 0.35 -3.38
N ASN A 41 -10.60 0.17 -2.09
CA ASN A 41 -11.60 -0.38 -1.17
C ASN A 41 -12.33 0.72 -0.40
N ARG A 42 -12.51 1.92 -0.99
CA ARG A 42 -13.22 3.05 -0.38
C ARG A 42 -12.71 3.45 1.02
N ASN A 43 -11.43 3.19 1.32
CA ASN A 43 -10.82 3.34 2.64
C ASN A 43 -11.55 2.56 3.75
N LEU A 44 -12.18 1.44 3.40
CA LEU A 44 -12.73 0.49 4.36
C LEU A 44 -11.56 -0.21 5.05
N HIS A 45 -11.31 0.19 6.30
CA HIS A 45 -10.33 -0.43 7.18
C HIS A 45 -11.00 -1.52 8.03
#